data_AF-A0A7W8NTT5-F1
#
_entry.id   AF-A0A7W8NTT5-F1
#
_cell.length_a   1.000
_cell.length_b   1.000
_cell.length_c   1.000
_cell.angle_alpha   90.00
_cell.angle_beta   90.00
_cell.angle_gamma   90.00
#
_symmetry.space_group_name_H-M   'P 1'
#
loop_
_entity.id
_entity.type
_entity.pdbx_description
1 polymer ?
#
loop_
_entity_poly.entity_id
_entity_poly.type
_entity_poly.pdbx_seq_one_letter_code
_entity_poly.pdbx_strand_id
1 'polypeptide(L)' 'MTHRSKRPPKPRYHQTYPSTLATTEELRVLGLCPGTREPDAILDYHHGNKSGICGLFDRSQAVPARPADDEAS' A
#
# COMPACT_ATOMS: atom_id res chain seq x y z
N MET A 1 25.50 24.52 0.31
CA MET A 1 24.03 24.44 0.39
C MET A 1 23.63 23.01 0.05
N THR A 2 23.27 22.19 1.05
CA THR A 2 22.78 20.83 0.80
C THR A 2 21.34 20.94 0.32
N HIS A 3 21.10 20.67 -0.96
CA HIS A 3 19.75 20.46 -1.46
C HIS A 3 19.17 19.27 -0.69
N ARG A 4 18.37 19.53 0.35
CA ARG A 4 17.47 18.53 0.90
C ARG A 4 16.55 18.17 -0.25
N SER A 5 16.84 17.03 -0.89
CA SER A 5 15.99 16.40 -1.87
C SER A 5 14.66 16.16 -1.18
N LYS A 6 13.75 17.14 -1.25
CA LYS A 6 12.36 16.98 -0.84
C LYS A 6 11.85 15.87 -1.73
N ARG A 7 11.81 14.64 -1.19
CA ARG A 7 11.08 13.55 -1.84
C ARG A 7 9.73 14.15 -2.23
N PRO A 8 9.29 14.02 -3.48
CA PRO A 8 8.03 14.61 -3.92
C PRO A 8 6.94 14.21 -2.92
N PRO A 9 6.05 15.14 -2.53
CA PRO A 9 4.98 14.83 -1.61
C PRO A 9 4.23 13.62 -2.17
N LYS A 10 4.15 12.54 -1.39
CA LYS A 10 3.46 11.32 -1.82
C LYS A 10 2.02 11.70 -2.17
N PRO A 11 1.52 11.28 -3.33
CA PRO A 11 0.14 11.57 -3.72
C PRO A 11 -0.81 11.04 -2.64
N ARG A 12 -1.79 11.87 -2.28
CA ARG A 12 -2.86 11.51 -1.34
C ARG A 12 -4.14 11.32 -2.12
N TYR A 13 -4.79 10.18 -1.93
CA TYR A 13 -6.08 9.86 -2.50
C TYR A 13 -7.12 9.88 -1.39
N HIS A 14 -8.30 10.46 -1.66
CA HIS A 14 -9.39 10.57 -0.70
C HIS A 14 -10.58 9.75 -1.21
N GLN A 15 -10.88 8.62 -0.58
CA GLN A 15 -11.91 7.65 -1.01
C GLN A 15 -11.79 7.16 -2.47
N THR A 16 -10.72 7.52 -3.17
CA THR A 16 -10.42 7.10 -4.54
C THR A 16 -9.41 5.98 -4.48
N TYR A 17 -9.79 4.80 -4.96
CA TYR A 17 -8.94 3.61 -5.01
C TYR A 17 -8.38 3.49 -6.43
N PRO A 18 -7.17 4.01 -6.71
CA PRO A 18 -6.58 3.91 -8.06
C PRO A 18 -6.30 2.44 -8.40
N SER A 19 -6.62 2.02 -9.63
CA SER A 19 -6.48 0.61 -10.05
C SER A 19 -5.04 0.09 -10.07
N THR A 20 -4.06 0.98 -10.14
CA THR A 20 -2.62 0.68 -10.14
C THR A 20 -2.06 0.49 -8.75
N LEU A 21 -2.70 1.06 -7.71
CA LEU A 21 -2.24 0.94 -6.34
C LEU A 21 -3.22 0.09 -5.51
N ALA A 22 -2.70 -0.58 -4.51
CA ALA A 22 -3.48 -1.37 -3.58
C ALA A 22 -3.05 -1.09 -2.15
N THR A 23 -4.00 -1.18 -1.24
CA THR A 23 -3.69 -1.26 0.18
C THR A 23 -3.00 -2.59 0.49
N THR A 24 -2.26 -2.66 1.61
CA THR A 24 -1.67 -3.93 2.06
C THR A 24 -2.73 -5.03 2.25
N GLU A 25 -3.94 -4.65 2.64
CA GLU A 25 -5.07 -5.57 2.81
C GLU A 25 -5.48 -6.20 1.47
N GLU A 26 -5.68 -5.38 0.44
CA GLU A 26 -6.01 -5.85 -0.91
C GLU A 26 -4.92 -6.74 -1.50
N LEU A 27 -3.64 -6.38 -1.30
CA LEU A 27 -2.53 -7.24 -1.73
C LEU A 27 -2.58 -8.58 -1.00
N ARG A 28 -2.80 -8.59 0.33
CA ARG A 28 -2.91 -9.84 1.09
C ARG A 28 -4.03 -10.73 0.62
N VAL A 29 -5.20 -10.17 0.30
CA VAL A 29 -6.34 -10.91 -0.27
C VAL A 29 -5.98 -11.59 -1.59
N LEU A 30 -5.08 -10.98 -2.37
CA LEU A 30 -4.53 -11.55 -3.61
C LEU A 30 -3.34 -12.51 -3.38
N GLY A 31 -2.96 -12.79 -2.14
CA GLY A 31 -1.74 -13.56 -1.83
C GLY A 31 -0.46 -12.81 -2.20
N LEU A 32 -0.50 -11.47 -2.18
CA LEU A 32 0.61 -10.58 -2.50
C LEU A 32 1.02 -9.76 -1.27
N CYS A 33 2.27 -9.34 -1.24
CA CYS A 33 2.83 -8.40 -0.28
C CYS A 33 3.42 -7.20 -1.02
N PRO A 34 3.43 -6.00 -0.40
CA PRO A 34 4.12 -4.86 -1.00
C PRO A 34 5.61 -5.19 -1.11
N GLY A 35 6.20 -5.00 -2.30
CA GLY A 35 7.63 -5.20 -2.51
C GLY A 35 8.49 -4.14 -1.82
N THR A 36 7.88 -3.07 -1.34
CA THR A 36 8.52 -1.96 -0.66
C THR A 36 7.97 -1.79 0.76
N ARG A 37 8.82 -1.32 1.67
CA ARG A 37 8.40 -0.93 3.03
C ARG A 37 7.76 0.46 3.07
N GLU A 38 8.05 1.28 2.08
CA GLU A 38 7.50 2.63 1.98
C GLU A 38 6.29 2.63 1.04
N PRO A 39 5.13 3.16 1.46
CA PRO A 39 3.97 3.26 0.57
C PRO A 39 4.23 4.29 -0.52
N ASP A 40 3.82 4.01 -1.75
CA ASP A 40 3.94 4.93 -2.90
C ASP A 40 2.96 6.10 -2.78
N ALA A 41 1.78 5.86 -2.21
CA ALA A 41 0.76 6.86 -1.97
C ALA A 41 0.08 6.66 -0.62
N ILE A 42 -0.70 7.65 -0.19
CA ILE A 42 -1.52 7.56 1.01
C ILE A 42 -2.98 7.60 0.59
N LEU A 43 -3.80 6.71 1.13
CA LEU A 43 -5.24 6.70 0.99
C LEU A 43 -5.89 7.12 2.30
N ASP A 44 -6.56 8.25 2.28
CA ASP A 44 -7.49 8.67 3.32
C ASP A 44 -8.87 8.08 2.97
N TYR A 45 -9.32 7.08 3.73
CA TYR A 45 -10.63 6.46 3.54
C TYR A 45 -11.61 6.90 4.62
N HIS A 46 -12.86 7.07 4.20
CA HIS A 46 -13.99 7.31 5.09
C HIS A 46 -15.07 6.29 4.75
N HIS A 47 -15.48 5.50 5.74
CA HIS A 47 -16.51 4.48 5.62
C HIS A 47 -17.51 4.62 6.78
N GLY A 48 -18.67 5.23 6.50
CA GLY A 48 -19.67 5.56 7.52
C GLY A 48 -19.07 6.44 8.62
N ASN A 49 -19.07 5.92 9.86
CA ASN A 49 -18.51 6.61 11.03
C ASN A 49 -17.02 6.35 11.26
N LYS A 50 -16.35 5.60 10.38
CA LYS A 50 -14.92 5.29 10.52
C LYS A 50 -14.14 6.04 9.45
N SER A 51 -13.09 6.74 9.86
CA SER A 51 -12.09 7.30 8.97
C SER A 51 -10.72 6.75 9.34
N GLY A 52 -9.87 6.58 8.35
CA GLY A 52 -8.53 6.06 8.54
C GLY A 52 -7.61 6.41 7.39
N ILE A 53 -6.33 6.22 7.64
CA ILE A 53 -5.27 6.49 6.68
C ILE A 53 -4.54 5.18 6.44
N CYS A 54 -4.48 4.76 5.18
CA CYS A 54 -3.76 3.56 4.75
C CYS A 54 -2.66 3.92 3.75
N GLY A 55 -1.55 3.18 3.81
CA GLY A 55 -0.55 3.22 2.75
C GLY A 55 -1.05 2.46 1.52
N LEU A 56 -0.87 3.07 0.36
CA LEU A 56 -1.05 2.45 -0.94
C LEU A 56 0.30 2.06 -1.52
N PHE A 57 0.35 0.88 -2.12
CA PHE A 57 1.54 0.27 -2.69
C PHE A 57 1.25 -0.08 -4.16
N ASP A 58 2.24 0.06 -5.03
CA ASP A 58 2.09 -0.31 -6.42
C ASP A 58 1.87 -1.83 -6.59
N ARG A 59 0.79 -2.22 -7.28
CA ARG A 59 0.49 -3.64 -7.57
C ARG A 59 1.57 -4.30 -8.44
N SER A 60 2.22 -3.54 -9.31
CA SER A 60 3.30 -4.01 -10.19
C SER A 60 4.60 -4.26 -9.43
N GLN A 61 4.78 -3.59 -8.27
CA GLN A 61 5.88 -3.84 -7.34
C GLN A 61 5.52 -4.87 -6.27
N ALA A 62 4.25 -5.30 -6.21
CA ALA A 62 3.84 -6.31 -5.25
C ALA A 62 4.49 -7.65 -5.61
N VAL A 63 5.03 -8.29 -4.59
CA VAL A 63 5.65 -9.60 -4.71
C VAL A 63 4.69 -10.65 -4.16
N PRO A 64 4.73 -11.90 -4.66
CA PRO A 64 4.00 -12.99 -4.03
C PRO A 64 4.29 -13.00 -2.53
N ALA A 65 3.22 -12.97 -1.73
CA ALA A 65 3.36 -13.30 -0.32
C ALA A 65 3.89 -14.72 -0.32
N ARG A 66 5.14 -14.92 0.12
CA ARG A 66 5.62 -16.28 0.38
C ARG A 66 4.55 -16.91 1.26
N PRO A 67 4.02 -18.09 0.90
CA PRO A 67 3.22 -18.83 1.85
C PRO A 67 4.08 -18.90 3.10
N ALA A 68 3.61 -18.33 4.21
CA ALA A 68 4.11 -18.76 5.50
C ALA A 68 3.83 -20.25 5.45
N ASP A 69 4.89 -21.04 5.37
CA ASP A 69 4.85 -22.46 5.09
C ASP A 69 3.65 -23.07 5.80
N ASP A 70 2.76 -23.63 4.99
CA ASP A 70 1.81 -24.65 5.38
C ASP A 70 2.66 -25.86 5.84
N GLU A 71 3.35 -25.74 6.98
CA GLU A 71 3.90 -26.88 7.71
C GLU A 71 2.73 -27.47 8.48
N ALA A 72 2.04 -28.34 7.76
CA ALA A 72 1.34 -29.47 8.33
C ALA A 72 2.19 -30.14 9.41
N SER A 73 1.70 -30.17 10.66
CA SER A 73 1.90 -31.28 11.60
C SER A 73 0.92 -31.19 12.77
#